data_AF-A0A7U6KQN1-F1
#
_entry.id   AF-A0A7U6KQN1-F1
#
_cell.length_a   1.000
_cell.length_b   1.000
_cell.length_c   1.000
_cell.angle_alpha   90.00
_cell.angle_beta   90.00
_cell.angle_gamma   90.00
#
_symmetry.space_group_name_H-M   'P 1'
#
loop_
_entity.id
_entity.type
_entity.pdbx_description
1 polymer ?
#
loop_
_entity_poly.entity_id
_entity_poly.type
_entity_poly.pdbx_seq_one_letter_code
_entity_poly.pdbx_strand_id
1 'polypeptide(L)'
;MHKNPMGTDLTSQNMAEIQALCTQYNVIIVENDPFLLARDDAASYFFNQTCPVIYVSSFSKTVSASIRCGFVVASKSVIKSLTRLKMITVINTSSIMENILNHLITSGALTNHLQALKHLSAEKSATAITQLNKIDGLTLYPHNPSGNFLWFRIPMDDKRR
;
A
#
# COMPACT_ATOMS: atom_id res chain seq x y z
N MET A 1 0.96 2.86 6.46
CA MET A 1 0.40 1.86 5.56
C MET A 1 -0.96 2.44 5.26
N HIS A 2 -1.21 2.95 4.05
CA HIS A 2 -2.48 3.63 3.77
C HIS A 2 -3.62 2.61 3.85
N LYS A 3 -4.24 2.49 5.02
CA LYS A 3 -5.21 1.42 5.29
C LYS A 3 -6.45 1.65 4.45
N ASN A 4 -6.80 0.68 3.62
CA ASN A 4 -8.11 0.64 2.98
C ASN A 4 -9.15 0.13 4.01
N PRO A 5 -10.24 0.86 4.32
CA PRO A 5 -10.70 2.10 3.68
C PRO A 5 -10.37 3.40 4.46
N MET A 6 -9.80 3.28 5.66
CA MET A 6 -9.63 4.39 6.61
C MET A 6 -8.70 5.53 6.13
N GLY A 7 -7.79 5.27 5.19
CA GLY A 7 -6.81 6.25 4.69
C GLY A 7 -5.72 6.64 5.69
N THR A 8 -5.67 5.98 6.85
CA THR A 8 -4.70 6.25 7.93
C THR A 8 -3.48 5.34 7.83
N ASP A 9 -2.35 5.85 8.33
CA ASP A 9 -1.12 5.08 8.53
C ASP A 9 -1.00 4.54 9.96
N LEU A 10 -0.15 3.52 10.15
CA LEU A 10 0.23 3.07 11.48
C LEU A 10 1.18 4.09 12.11
N THR A 11 0.97 4.39 13.38
CA THR A 11 1.94 5.15 14.19
C THR A 11 3.12 4.26 14.57
N SER A 12 4.28 4.86 14.85
CA SER A 12 5.46 4.11 15.30
C SER A 12 5.21 3.29 16.57
N GLN A 13 4.38 3.81 17.47
CA GLN A 13 3.96 3.09 18.66
C GLN A 13 3.15 1.83 18.31
N ASN A 14 2.11 1.95 17.48
CA ASN A 14 1.29 0.82 17.09
C ASN A 14 2.12 -0.25 16.34
N MET A 15 3.10 0.17 15.53
CA MET A 15 4.02 -0.75 14.86
C MET A 15 4.86 -1.55 15.87
N ALA A 16 5.42 -0.88 16.88
CA ALA A 16 6.20 -1.54 17.93
C ALA A 16 5.35 -2.53 18.76
N GLU A 17 4.12 -2.15 19.10
CA GLU A 17 3.18 -3.03 19.82
C GLU A 17 2.81 -4.28 19.01
N ILE A 18 2.45 -4.10 17.72
CA ILE A 18 2.16 -5.21 16.81
C ILE A 18 3.36 -6.14 16.71
N GLN A 19 4.57 -5.59 16.58
CA GLN A 19 5.78 -6.39 16.50
C GLN A 19 6.05 -7.18 17.80
N ALA A 20 5.86 -6.55 18.97
CA ALA A 20 6.06 -7.22 20.25
C ALA A 20 5.13 -8.45 20.37
N LEU A 21 3.86 -8.27 20.00
CA LEU A 21 2.88 -9.35 19.98
C LEU A 21 3.26 -10.43 18.96
N CYS A 22 3.64 -10.07 17.74
CA CYS A 22 4.04 -11.04 16.72
C CYS A 22 5.29 -11.82 17.13
N THR A 23 6.24 -11.17 17.80
CA THR A 23 7.43 -11.84 18.35
C THR A 23 7.05 -12.80 19.49
N GLN A 24 6.22 -12.35 20.43
CA GLN A 24 5.77 -13.15 21.58
C GLN A 24 5.02 -14.41 21.17
N TYR A 25 4.13 -14.28 20.18
CA TYR A 25 3.28 -15.38 19.72
C TYR A 25 3.81 -16.11 18.48
N ASN A 26 5.03 -15.78 18.02
CA ASN A 26 5.64 -16.35 16.82
C ASN A 26 4.74 -16.28 15.57
N VAL A 27 4.13 -15.12 15.36
CA VAL A 27 3.22 -14.84 14.23
C VAL A 27 3.99 -14.09 13.14
N ILE A 28 3.75 -14.48 11.89
CA ILE A 28 4.32 -13.81 10.71
C ILE A 28 3.48 -12.57 10.38
N ILE A 29 4.13 -11.44 10.16
CA ILE A 29 3.46 -10.23 9.65
C ILE A 29 3.41 -10.30 8.13
N VAL A 30 2.23 -10.10 7.55
CA VAL A 30 2.05 -9.91 6.10
C VAL A 30 1.64 -8.46 5.85
N GLU A 31 2.59 -7.65 5.39
CA GLU A 31 2.35 -6.25 5.02
C GLU A 31 1.98 -6.18 3.55
N ASN A 32 0.69 -5.93 3.27
CA ASN A 32 0.17 -5.74 1.92
C ASN A 32 -0.01 -4.26 1.60
N ASP A 33 0.89 -3.69 0.81
CA ASP A 33 0.87 -2.28 0.43
C ASP A 33 0.93 -2.12 -1.11
N PRO A 34 -0.22 -2.07 -1.80
CA PRO A 34 -0.26 -1.87 -3.25
C PRO A 34 0.10 -0.44 -3.68
N PHE A 35 0.29 0.50 -2.74
CA PHE A 35 0.64 1.89 -3.00
C PHE A 35 2.09 2.22 -2.62
N LEU A 36 2.87 1.23 -2.14
CA LEU A 36 4.24 1.39 -1.65
C LEU A 36 5.12 2.27 -2.55
N LEU A 37 5.11 2.02 -3.86
CA LEU A 37 5.95 2.75 -4.82
C LEU A 37 5.53 4.22 -4.99
N ALA A 38 4.29 4.55 -4.67
CA ALA A 38 3.76 5.91 -4.70
C ALA A 38 3.88 6.63 -3.34
N ARG A 39 4.51 6.01 -2.32
CA ARG A 39 4.81 6.67 -1.05
C ARG A 39 6.12 7.44 -1.10
N ASP A 40 6.20 8.54 -0.36
CA ASP A 40 7.43 9.32 -0.22
C ASP A 40 8.55 8.48 0.38
N ASP A 41 8.21 7.68 1.39
CA ASP A 41 9.02 6.63 1.96
C ASP A 41 8.64 5.27 1.33
N ALA A 42 9.28 4.89 0.22
CA ALA A 42 9.07 3.59 -0.42
C ALA A 42 9.71 2.41 0.38
N ALA A 43 9.58 2.46 1.70
CA ALA A 43 10.10 1.48 2.65
C ALA A 43 8.95 0.81 3.40
N SER A 44 9.18 -0.45 3.76
CA SER A 44 8.28 -1.15 4.66
C SER A 44 8.29 -0.52 6.06
N TYR A 45 7.12 -0.56 6.70
CA TYR A 45 6.93 -0.20 8.10
C TYR A 45 7.63 -1.13 9.10
N PHE A 46 7.85 -2.37 8.71
CA PHE A 46 8.49 -3.41 9.53
C PHE A 46 9.86 -3.83 8.97
N PHE A 47 10.48 -2.99 8.15
CA PHE A 47 11.83 -3.27 7.66
C PHE A 47 12.80 -3.36 8.86
N ASN A 48 13.62 -4.42 8.90
CA ASN A 48 14.62 -4.69 9.95
C ASN A 48 14.07 -5.17 11.33
N GLN A 49 12.91 -5.81 11.35
CA GLN A 49 12.30 -6.28 12.60
C GLN A 49 12.72 -7.68 13.03
N THR A 50 12.57 -7.96 14.32
CA THR A 50 12.91 -9.24 14.99
C THR A 50 11.96 -10.39 14.64
N CYS A 51 10.76 -10.09 14.17
CA CYS A 51 9.78 -11.08 13.75
C CYS A 51 9.80 -11.30 12.24
N PRO A 52 9.39 -12.48 11.72
CA PRO A 52 9.34 -12.72 10.29
C PRO A 52 8.29 -11.81 9.62
N VAL A 53 8.70 -11.11 8.56
CA VAL A 53 7.80 -10.26 7.77
C VAL A 53 7.83 -10.63 6.29
N ILE A 54 6.64 -10.60 5.68
CA ILE A 54 6.42 -10.77 4.24
C ILE A 54 5.78 -9.49 3.71
N TYR A 55 6.49 -8.80 2.82
CA TYR A 55 5.98 -7.62 2.11
C TYR A 55 5.39 -8.04 0.78
N VAL A 56 4.18 -7.56 0.50
CA VAL A 56 3.48 -7.78 -0.76
C VAL A 56 3.11 -6.44 -1.36
N SER A 57 3.49 -6.22 -2.61
CA SER A 57 3.13 -5.00 -3.34
C SER A 57 2.85 -5.30 -4.82
N SER A 58 2.30 -4.30 -5.52
CA SER A 58 1.84 -4.44 -6.90
C SER A 58 2.06 -3.17 -7.72
N PHE A 59 2.16 -3.34 -9.04
CA PHE A 59 2.16 -2.25 -10.01
C PHE A 59 0.75 -1.82 -10.42
N SER A 60 -0.30 -2.43 -9.86
CA SER A 60 -1.70 -2.19 -10.25
C SER A 60 -2.19 -0.78 -9.98
N LYS A 61 -1.66 -0.12 -8.94
CA LYS A 61 -2.05 1.24 -8.51
C LYS A 61 -1.01 2.31 -8.84
N THR A 62 0.10 1.91 -9.46
CA THR A 62 1.19 2.82 -9.83
C THR A 62 1.41 2.88 -11.33
N VAL A 63 1.30 1.74 -12.05
CA VAL A 63 1.46 1.68 -13.51
C VAL A 63 0.12 1.45 -14.19
N SER A 64 -0.53 0.31 -13.93
CA SER A 64 -1.84 -0.02 -14.53
C SER A 64 -2.43 -1.27 -13.88
N ALA A 65 -3.74 -1.28 -13.64
CA ALA A 65 -4.44 -2.47 -13.15
C ALA A 65 -4.30 -3.69 -14.09
N SER A 66 -4.10 -3.45 -15.39
CA SER A 66 -3.97 -4.50 -16.42
C SER A 66 -2.61 -5.17 -16.45
N ILE A 67 -1.59 -4.61 -15.78
CA ILE A 67 -0.22 -5.16 -15.85
C ILE A 67 -0.10 -6.51 -15.15
N ARG A 68 -0.99 -6.79 -14.17
CA ARG A 68 -1.06 -8.04 -13.39
C ARG A 68 0.28 -8.50 -12.81
N CYS A 69 1.19 -7.56 -12.57
CA CYS A 69 2.49 -7.78 -11.97
C CYS A 69 2.57 -7.18 -10.56
N GLY A 70 3.38 -7.81 -9.73
CA GLY A 70 3.68 -7.38 -8.37
C GLY A 70 4.92 -8.11 -7.88
N PHE A 71 5.26 -7.88 -6.62
CA PHE A 71 6.46 -8.46 -6.03
C PHE A 71 6.23 -8.78 -4.55
N VAL A 72 7.06 -9.71 -4.06
CA VAL A 72 7.10 -10.11 -2.66
C VAL A 72 8.52 -9.93 -2.17
N VAL A 73 8.69 -9.30 -1.00
CA VAL A 73 9.98 -9.20 -0.30
C VAL A 73 9.86 -9.93 1.03
N ALA A 74 10.70 -10.93 1.25
CA ALA A 74 10.71 -11.75 2.46
C ALA A 74 12.09 -12.40 2.64
N SER A 75 12.28 -13.17 3.71
CA SER A 75 13.51 -13.96 3.90
C SER A 75 13.72 -14.97 2.78
N LYS A 76 14.98 -15.33 2.50
CA LYS A 76 15.34 -16.27 1.42
C LYS A 76 14.60 -17.61 1.51
N SER A 77 14.40 -18.13 2.73
CA SER A 77 13.68 -19.38 2.96
C SER A 77 12.19 -19.28 2.59
N VAL A 78 11.54 -18.18 2.94
CA VAL A 78 10.16 -17.90 2.56
C VAL A 78 10.04 -17.72 1.06
N ILE A 79 10.93 -16.93 0.43
CA ILE A 79 10.92 -16.75 -1.03
C ILE A 79 11.10 -18.08 -1.76
N LYS A 80 12.02 -18.95 -1.33
CA LYS A 80 12.19 -20.29 -1.92
C LYS A 80 10.91 -21.12 -1.86
N SER A 81 10.19 -21.05 -0.74
CA SER A 81 8.93 -21.77 -0.53
C SER A 81 7.82 -21.21 -1.42
N LEU A 82 7.70 -19.87 -1.50
CA LEU A 82 6.74 -19.18 -2.36
C LEU A 82 7.01 -19.44 -3.85
N THR A 83 8.27 -19.48 -4.28
CA THR A 83 8.62 -19.82 -5.66
C THR A 83 8.17 -21.24 -6.02
N ARG A 84 8.36 -22.21 -5.12
CA ARG A 84 7.88 -23.58 -5.32
C ARG A 84 6.36 -23.64 -5.45
N LEU A 85 5.64 -22.89 -4.60
CA LEU A 85 4.19 -22.77 -4.70
C LEU A 85 3.78 -22.13 -6.03
N LYS A 86 4.41 -21.02 -6.43
CA LYS A 86 4.14 -20.34 -7.69
C LYS A 86 4.23 -21.31 -8.87
N MET A 87 5.28 -22.12 -8.95
CA MET A 87 5.49 -23.09 -10.04
C MET A 87 4.35 -24.12 -10.19
N ILE A 88 3.65 -24.45 -9.10
CA ILE A 88 2.55 -25.44 -9.14
C ILE A 88 1.15 -24.80 -9.18
N THR A 89 1.00 -23.53 -8.81
CA THR A 89 -0.30 -22.85 -8.75
C THR A 89 -0.54 -21.85 -9.87
N VAL A 90 0.52 -21.24 -10.41
CA VAL A 90 0.41 -20.14 -11.37
C VAL A 90 1.39 -20.41 -12.49
N ILE A 91 0.87 -20.71 -13.69
CA ILE A 91 1.69 -21.17 -14.81
C ILE A 91 2.76 -20.14 -15.16
N ASN A 92 2.43 -18.85 -15.32
CA ASN A 92 3.38 -17.76 -15.54
C ASN A 92 2.74 -16.37 -15.30
N THR A 93 3.55 -15.39 -14.90
CA THR A 93 3.25 -13.96 -15.08
C THR A 93 3.54 -13.58 -16.55
N SER A 94 2.83 -12.58 -17.11
CA SER A 94 2.99 -12.23 -18.53
C SER A 94 4.40 -11.71 -18.81
N SER A 95 5.19 -12.46 -19.59
CA SER A 95 6.58 -12.10 -19.94
C SER A 95 6.66 -10.76 -20.66
N ILE A 96 5.65 -10.42 -21.47
CA ILE A 96 5.54 -9.10 -22.12
C ILE A 96 5.42 -8.00 -21.07
N MET A 97 4.56 -8.17 -20.07
CA MET A 97 4.38 -7.17 -19.00
C MET A 97 5.62 -7.06 -18.11
N GLU A 98 6.28 -8.17 -17.82
CA GLU A 98 7.56 -8.19 -17.10
C GLU A 98 8.65 -7.44 -17.87
N ASN A 99 8.75 -7.64 -19.19
CA ASN A 99 9.72 -6.93 -20.03
C ASN A 99 9.43 -5.43 -20.11
N ILE A 100 8.16 -5.03 -20.23
CA ILE A 100 7.76 -3.62 -20.18
C ILE A 100 8.16 -3.01 -18.84
N LEU A 101 7.86 -3.68 -17.73
CA LEU A 101 8.26 -3.20 -16.40
C LEU A 101 9.77 -3.10 -16.26
N ASN A 102 10.51 -4.10 -16.72
CA ASN A 102 11.97 -4.08 -16.70
C ASN A 102 12.52 -2.88 -17.46
N HIS A 103 11.97 -2.57 -18.63
CA HIS A 103 12.38 -1.40 -19.40
C HIS A 103 12.03 -0.08 -18.70
N LEU A 104 10.82 0.04 -18.14
CA LEU A 104 10.40 1.23 -17.37
C LEU A 104 11.28 1.47 -16.14
N ILE A 105 11.70 0.40 -15.46
CA ILE A 105 12.59 0.47 -14.29
C ILE A 105 14.00 0.86 -14.72
N THR A 106 14.60 0.13 -15.68
CA THR A 106 16.00 0.32 -16.07
C THR A 106 16.26 1.63 -16.82
N SER A 107 15.26 2.15 -17.55
CA SER A 107 15.34 3.48 -18.18
C SER A 107 15.14 4.65 -17.20
N GLY A 108 14.68 4.39 -15.97
CA GLY A 108 14.30 5.43 -15.00
C GLY A 108 12.93 6.08 -15.27
N ALA A 109 12.24 5.71 -16.34
CA ALA A 109 10.92 6.24 -16.67
C ALA A 109 9.89 6.00 -15.56
N LEU A 110 9.96 4.84 -14.89
CA LEU A 110 9.09 4.52 -13.76
C LEU A 110 9.28 5.51 -12.61
N THR A 111 10.52 5.88 -12.28
CA THR A 111 10.82 6.82 -11.19
C THR A 111 10.20 8.18 -11.46
N ASN A 112 10.36 8.71 -12.67
CA ASN A 112 9.78 10.00 -13.07
C ASN A 112 8.24 9.94 -13.03
N HIS A 113 7.65 8.84 -13.52
CA HIS A 113 6.20 8.62 -13.47
C HIS A 113 5.68 8.57 -12.02
N LEU A 114 6.38 7.88 -11.12
CA LEU A 114 6.00 7.80 -9.71
C LEU A 114 6.07 9.16 -9.00
N GLN A 115 7.06 10.01 -9.34
CA GLN A 115 7.12 11.37 -8.82
C GLN A 115 5.93 12.21 -9.28
N ALA A 116 5.60 12.17 -10.57
CA ALA A 116 4.42 12.86 -11.09
C ALA A 116 3.12 12.34 -10.44
N LEU A 117 3.01 11.02 -10.25
CA LEU A 117 1.86 10.39 -9.60
C LEU A 117 1.70 10.85 -8.15
N LYS A 118 2.79 10.98 -7.39
CA LYS A 118 2.79 11.50 -6.01
C LYS A 118 2.24 12.91 -5.94
N HIS A 119 2.75 13.80 -6.79
CA HIS A 119 2.28 15.18 -6.87
C HIS A 119 0.78 15.25 -7.20
N LEU A 120 0.35 14.48 -8.21
CA LEU A 120 -1.05 14.41 -8.59
C LEU A 120 -1.93 13.88 -7.46
N SER A 121 -1.52 12.81 -6.77
CA SER A 121 -2.25 12.23 -5.64
C SER A 121 -2.44 13.26 -4.52
N ALA A 122 -1.37 13.97 -4.15
CA ALA A 122 -1.41 15.01 -3.13
C ALA A 122 -2.35 16.18 -3.53
N GLU A 123 -2.29 16.63 -4.77
CA GLU A 123 -3.19 17.69 -5.28
C GLU A 123 -4.66 17.26 -5.24
N LYS A 124 -4.96 16.04 -5.70
CA LYS A 124 -6.34 15.51 -5.71
C LYS A 124 -6.87 15.30 -4.29
N SER A 125 -6.05 14.77 -3.39
CA SER A 125 -6.40 14.61 -1.99
C SER A 125 -6.69 15.96 -1.34
N ALA A 126 -5.80 16.95 -1.48
CA ALA A 126 -6.00 18.30 -0.94
C ALA A 126 -7.27 18.97 -1.48
N THR A 127 -7.55 18.80 -2.78
CA THR A 127 -8.79 19.29 -3.41
C THR A 127 -10.01 18.62 -2.80
N ALA A 128 -10.01 17.29 -2.67
CA ALA A 128 -11.12 16.53 -2.11
C ALA A 128 -11.39 16.92 -0.65
N ILE A 129 -10.35 17.02 0.19
CA ILE A 129 -10.45 17.47 1.58
C ILE A 129 -11.08 18.88 1.65
N THR A 130 -10.62 19.78 0.79
CA THR A 130 -11.15 21.15 0.72
C THR A 130 -12.64 21.18 0.37
N GLN A 131 -13.10 20.31 -0.52
CA GLN A 131 -14.54 20.24 -0.85
C GLN A 131 -15.34 19.56 0.26
N LEU A 132 -14.82 18.49 0.88
CA LEU A 132 -15.50 17.79 1.96
C LEU A 132 -15.69 18.69 3.19
N ASN A 133 -14.71 19.54 3.51
CA ASN A 133 -14.78 20.48 4.62
C ASN A 133 -15.84 21.59 4.43
N LYS A 134 -16.39 21.76 3.22
CA LYS A 134 -17.50 22.71 2.96
C LYS A 134 -18.87 22.10 3.21
N ILE A 135 -18.94 20.79 3.47
CA ILE A 135 -20.21 20.09 3.68
C ILE A 135 -20.53 20.11 5.17
N ASP A 136 -21.60 20.82 5.53
CA ASP A 136 -22.04 20.93 6.92
C ASP A 136 -22.40 19.56 7.53
N GLY A 137 -21.97 19.36 8.78
CA GLY A 137 -22.24 18.14 9.54
C GLY A 137 -21.36 16.93 9.17
N LEU A 138 -20.50 17.04 8.15
CA LEU A 138 -19.54 16.00 7.79
C LEU A 138 -18.34 16.03 8.73
N THR A 139 -17.95 14.88 9.27
CA THR A 139 -16.75 14.73 10.11
C THR A 139 -15.71 13.90 9.37
N LEU A 140 -14.61 14.53 8.93
CA LEU A 140 -13.49 13.84 8.31
C LEU A 140 -12.59 13.22 9.39
N TYR A 141 -12.23 11.95 9.23
CA TYR A 141 -11.29 11.27 10.12
C TYR A 141 -9.82 11.61 9.73
N PRO A 142 -8.84 11.32 10.61
CA PRO A 142 -7.43 11.42 10.26
C PRO A 142 -7.14 10.68 8.95
N HIS A 143 -6.30 11.25 8.11
CA HIS A 143 -5.94 10.72 6.80
C HIS A 143 -4.51 11.14 6.45
N ASN A 144 -3.89 10.41 5.54
CA ASN A 144 -2.63 10.85 4.96
C ASN A 144 -2.90 11.90 3.85
N PRO A 145 -2.27 13.08 3.86
CA PRO A 145 -2.44 14.12 2.83
C PRO A 145 -2.14 13.65 1.39
N SER A 146 -1.23 12.70 1.19
CA SER A 146 -0.94 12.10 -0.12
C SER A 146 -1.60 10.72 -0.33
N GLY A 147 -2.45 10.31 0.62
CA GLY A 147 -3.16 9.04 0.61
C GLY A 147 -4.26 8.96 -0.45
N ASN A 148 -4.58 7.73 -0.84
CA ASN A 148 -5.59 7.44 -1.88
C ASN A 148 -7.02 7.26 -1.34
N PHE A 149 -7.21 7.36 -0.02
CA PHE A 149 -8.49 7.14 0.65
C PHE A 149 -8.76 8.24 1.66
N LEU A 150 -10.01 8.69 1.72
CA LEU A 150 -10.54 9.58 2.74
C LEU A 150 -11.71 8.89 3.42
N TRP A 151 -11.73 8.92 4.74
CA TRP A 151 -12.80 8.34 5.54
C TRP A 151 -13.52 9.44 6.30
N PHE A 152 -14.84 9.47 6.22
CA PHE A 152 -15.66 10.48 6.88
C PHE A 152 -16.97 9.89 7.37
N ARG A 153 -17.54 10.56 8.36
CA ARG A 153 -18.88 10.30 8.88
C ARG A 153 -19.83 11.36 8.36
N ILE A 154 -20.95 10.92 7.81
CA ILE A 154 -22.09 11.78 7.48
C ILE A 154 -22.96 12.02 8.73
N PRO A 155 -23.65 13.17 8.83
CA PRO A 155 -24.63 13.39 9.89
C PRO A 155 -25.76 12.37 9.74
N MET A 156 -26.01 11.59 10.78
CA MET A 156 -27.13 10.65 10.83
C MET A 156 -28.35 11.40 11.37
N ASP A 157 -29.44 11.41 10.61
CA ASP A 157 -30.73 11.90 11.09
C ASP A 157 -31.39 10.78 11.89
N ASP A 158 -31.24 10.80 13.23
CA ASP A 158 -31.67 9.74 14.14
C ASP A 158 -33.20 9.72 14.36
N LYS A 159 -33.97 10.07 13.32
CA LYS A 159 -35.44 10.17 13.34
C LYS A 159 -36.17 8.96 12.73
N ARG A 160 -35.49 7.82 12.56
CA ARG A 160 -36.12 6.56 12.12
C ARG A 160 -35.76 5.41 13.07
N ARG A 161 -36.43 5.40 14.22
CA ARG A 161 -36.70 4.19 15.02
C ARG A 161 -38.15 4.23 15.45
#